data_AF-A0A2M8Q719-F1
#
_entry.id   AF-A0A2M8Q719-F1
#
_cell.length_a   1.000
_cell.length_b   1.000
_cell.length_c   1.000
_cell.angle_alpha   90.00
_cell.angle_beta   90.00
_cell.angle_gamma   90.00
#
_symmetry.space_group_name_H-M   'P 1'
#
loop_
_entity.id
_entity.type
_entity.pdbx_description
1 polymer ?
#
loop_
_entity_poly.entity_id
_entity_poly.type
_entity_poly.pdbx_seq_one_letter_code
_entity_poly.pdbx_strand_id
1 'polypeptide(L)'
;MGELAKSNLPLAHHIVTTSPDVTVSTGLAAWVSRRDVFNRKEHEDVFRSENVSSPTRWRESRQGQHLELGIAEHNLFLALAAMGLAHELFGAWLMPVGTMYDQFVARGLDALTYALYQNARFILVATPSGITLAPEG
;
A
#
# COMPACT_ATOMS: atom_id res chain seq x y z
N MET A 1 -6.74 5.84 8.08
CA MET A 1 -5.87 4.65 8.29
C MET A 1 -5.25 4.54 9.68
N GLY A 2 -4.77 5.62 10.30
CA GLY A 2 -4.08 5.55 11.61
C GLY A 2 -4.87 4.90 12.77
N GLU A 3 -6.17 5.15 12.89
CA GLU A 3 -7.00 4.50 13.94
C GLU A 3 -7.21 3.01 13.68
N LEU A 4 -7.42 2.61 12.42
CA LEU A 4 -7.47 1.19 12.05
C LEU A 4 -6.14 0.49 12.31
N ALA A 5 -5.02 1.17 12.10
CA ALA A 5 -3.69 0.62 12.35
C ALA A 5 -3.45 0.29 13.84
N LYS A 6 -4.07 1.04 14.76
CA LYS A 6 -4.04 0.78 16.22
C LYS A 6 -5.01 -0.32 16.65
N SER A 7 -6.04 -0.56 15.86
CA SER A 7 -7.16 -1.42 16.21
C SER A 7 -6.76 -2.90 16.15
N ASN A 8 -7.29 -3.70 17.08
CA ASN A 8 -7.20 -5.17 17.07
C ASN A 8 -8.48 -5.82 16.52
N LEU A 9 -9.32 -5.05 15.80
CA LEU A 9 -10.51 -5.60 15.16
C LEU A 9 -10.09 -6.60 14.08
N PRO A 10 -10.83 -7.71 13.87
CA PRO A 10 -10.55 -8.69 12.82
C PRO A 10 -10.30 -8.04 11.46
N LEU A 11 -11.09 -7.02 11.11
CA LEU A 11 -10.93 -6.25 9.87
C LEU A 11 -9.51 -5.69 9.68
N ALA A 12 -8.90 -5.14 10.72
CA ALA A 12 -7.56 -4.54 10.62
C ALA A 12 -6.47 -5.57 10.27
N HIS A 13 -6.67 -6.84 10.63
CA HIS A 13 -5.77 -7.94 10.27
C HIS A 13 -5.88 -8.34 8.80
N HIS A 14 -7.00 -8.05 8.13
CA HIS A 14 -7.21 -8.36 6.72
C HIS A 14 -6.81 -7.21 5.78
N ILE A 15 -6.62 -6.00 6.30
CA ILE A 15 -6.18 -4.87 5.49
C ILE A 15 -4.71 -5.05 5.13
N VAL A 16 -4.41 -4.95 3.84
CA VAL A 16 -3.05 -4.86 3.30
C VAL A 16 -2.98 -3.61 2.44
N THR A 17 -1.90 -2.85 2.60
CA THR A 17 -1.73 -1.58 1.89
C THR A 17 -0.54 -1.66 0.94
N THR A 18 -0.55 -0.87 -0.13
CA THR A 18 0.59 -0.75 -1.02
C THR A 18 0.60 0.62 -1.70
N SER A 19 1.80 1.13 -1.98
CA SER A 19 1.98 2.36 -2.73
C SER A 19 3.29 2.31 -3.54
N PRO A 20 3.35 3.03 -4.68
CA PRO A 20 4.58 3.20 -5.43
C PRO A 20 5.33 4.47 -4.99
N ASP A 21 6.13 4.40 -3.91
CA ASP A 21 6.96 5.50 -3.40
C ASP A 21 6.19 6.79 -3.03
N VAL A 22 4.94 6.62 -2.59
CA VAL A 22 4.07 7.75 -2.20
C VAL A 22 3.38 7.49 -0.85
N THR A 23 3.94 6.59 -0.05
CA THR A 23 3.38 6.14 1.24
C THR A 23 3.15 7.31 2.20
N VAL A 24 4.09 8.28 2.24
CA VAL A 24 3.98 9.44 3.12
C VAL A 24 2.98 10.47 2.58
N SER A 25 3.06 10.81 1.29
CA SER A 25 2.22 11.84 0.67
C SER A 25 0.75 11.46 0.58
N THR A 26 0.45 10.16 0.53
CA THR A 26 -0.92 9.62 0.49
C THR A 26 -1.49 9.27 1.87
N GLY A 27 -0.78 9.58 2.96
CA GLY A 27 -1.28 9.42 4.32
C GLY A 27 -1.19 8.00 4.91
N LEU A 28 -0.39 7.10 4.31
CA LEU A 28 -0.15 5.76 4.83
C LEU A 28 0.95 5.68 5.90
N ALA A 29 1.71 6.75 6.15
CA ALA A 29 2.78 6.77 7.14
C ALA A 29 2.35 6.24 8.53
N ALA A 30 1.17 6.63 9.02
CA ALA A 30 0.64 6.17 10.30
C ALA A 30 0.27 4.67 10.31
N TRP A 31 -0.10 4.11 9.15
CA TRP A 31 -0.32 2.67 8.98
C TRP A 31 1.00 1.93 9.04
N VAL A 32 1.97 2.32 8.22
CA VAL A 32 3.30 1.70 8.15
C VAL A 32 4.01 1.72 9.49
N SER A 33 3.98 2.84 10.20
CA SER A 33 4.63 2.96 11.51
C SER A 33 4.10 1.99 12.58
N ARG A 34 2.91 1.40 12.37
CA ARG A 34 2.26 0.49 13.32
C ARG A 34 2.13 -0.94 12.80
N ARG A 35 2.01 -1.11 11.49
CA ARG A 35 1.77 -2.40 10.84
C ARG A 35 2.95 -2.89 10.01
N ASP A 36 4.08 -2.19 10.05
CA ASP A 36 5.37 -2.51 9.44
C ASP A 36 5.30 -2.69 7.90
N VAL A 37 6.46 -2.62 7.26
CA VAL A 37 6.61 -2.95 5.84
C VAL A 37 6.84 -4.44 5.71
N PHE A 38 6.16 -5.08 4.76
CA PHE A 38 6.37 -6.48 4.45
C PHE A 38 7.73 -6.67 3.78
N ASN A 39 8.58 -7.52 4.36
CA ASN A 39 9.77 -8.03 3.71
C ASN A 39 10.01 -9.49 4.08
N ARG A 40 10.60 -10.26 3.15
CA ARG A 40 11.03 -11.65 3.36
C ARG A 40 12.19 -11.75 4.36
N LYS A 41 12.97 -10.69 4.52
CA LYS A 41 14.00 -10.57 5.56
C LYS A 41 13.51 -9.58 6.60
N GLU A 42 13.77 -9.87 7.87
CA GLU A 42 13.46 -8.93 8.94
C GLU A 42 14.61 -7.93 9.02
N HIS A 43 14.28 -6.65 8.95
CA HIS A 43 15.23 -5.55 9.14
C HIS A 43 14.66 -4.62 10.21
N GLU A 44 15.47 -4.42 11.26
CA GLU A 44 15.19 -3.37 12.22
C GLU A 44 15.25 -2.00 11.53
N ASP A 45 14.52 -1.05 12.10
CA ASP A 45 14.46 0.32 11.58
C ASP A 45 15.85 0.96 11.64
N VAL A 46 16.47 1.15 10.47
CA VAL A 46 17.83 1.69 10.33
C VAL A 46 17.92 3.11 10.88
N PHE A 47 16.87 3.92 10.76
CA PHE A 47 16.89 5.27 11.32
C PHE A 47 16.93 5.24 12.84
N ARG A 48 16.20 4.30 13.45
CA ARG A 48 16.24 4.09 14.89
C ARG A 48 17.58 3.52 15.36
N SER A 49 18.19 2.60 14.60
CA SER A 49 19.52 2.07 14.94
C SER A 49 20.59 3.16 14.89
N GLU A 50 20.49 4.08 13.94
CA GLU A 50 21.40 5.20 13.76
C GLU A 50 21.06 6.44 14.62
N ASN A 51 20.11 6.33 15.57
CA ASN A 51 19.61 7.45 16.41
C ASN A 51 19.13 8.68 15.60
N VAL A 52 18.70 8.47 14.36
CA VAL A 52 18.08 9.51 13.54
C VAL A 52 16.61 9.63 13.94
N SER A 53 16.20 10.82 14.34
CA SER A 53 14.80 11.11 14.70
C SER A 53 13.92 11.06 13.44
N SER A 54 13.35 9.89 13.14
CA SER A 54 12.31 9.74 12.12
C SER A 54 10.92 9.84 12.76
N PRO A 55 10.01 10.68 12.25
CA PRO A 55 8.62 10.73 12.72
C PRO A 55 7.83 9.45 12.35
N THR A 56 8.33 8.66 11.39
CA THR A 56 7.70 7.41 10.93
C THR A 56 8.64 6.26 11.21
N ARG A 57 8.19 5.28 12.00
CA ARG A 57 8.94 4.04 12.19
C ARG A 57 8.88 3.22 10.89
N TRP A 58 10.02 2.86 10.34
CA TRP A 58 10.12 2.08 9.11
C TRP A 58 10.80 0.74 9.39
N ARG A 59 10.04 -0.15 10.03
CA ARG A 59 10.50 -1.51 10.31
C ARG A 59 10.02 -2.44 9.21
N GLU A 60 10.89 -3.37 8.82
CA GLU A 60 10.54 -4.42 7.88
C GLU A 60 10.36 -5.76 8.59
N SER A 61 9.27 -6.44 8.27
CA SER A 61 8.85 -7.67 8.94
C SER A 61 8.15 -8.61 7.97
N ARG A 62 8.28 -9.92 8.19
CA ARG A 62 7.48 -10.93 7.48
C ARG A 62 5.98 -10.84 7.77
N GLN A 63 5.60 -10.15 8.85
CA GLN A 63 4.21 -9.92 9.24
C GLN A 63 3.74 -8.51 8.89
N GLY A 64 4.55 -7.73 8.15
CA GLY A 64 4.18 -6.39 7.72
C GLY A 64 2.92 -6.39 6.86
N GLN A 65 2.07 -5.37 7.00
CA GLN A 65 0.82 -5.20 6.23
C GLN A 65 0.91 -4.07 5.21
N HIS A 66 2.13 -3.64 4.87
CA HIS A 66 2.37 -2.67 3.81
C HIS A 66 3.41 -3.20 2.81
N LEU A 67 3.05 -3.28 1.53
CA LEU A 67 3.98 -3.60 0.45
C LEU A 67 4.46 -2.31 -0.22
N GLU A 68 5.69 -1.91 0.09
CA GLU A 68 6.36 -0.78 -0.57
C GLU A 68 6.95 -1.24 -1.91
N LEU A 69 6.64 -0.52 -2.99
CA LEU A 69 7.01 -0.93 -4.35
C LEU A 69 8.16 -0.11 -4.95
N GLY A 70 8.52 1.03 -4.33
CA GLY A 70 9.31 2.05 -5.01
C GLY A 70 8.54 2.63 -6.22
N ILE A 71 9.24 3.18 -7.21
CA ILE A 71 8.59 3.76 -8.39
C ILE A 71 8.15 2.66 -9.37
N ALA A 72 6.98 2.06 -9.13
CA ALA A 72 6.47 0.94 -9.91
C ALA A 72 4.94 0.89 -9.98
N GLU A 73 4.33 1.84 -10.70
CA GLU A 73 2.87 2.00 -10.76
C GLU A 73 2.16 0.86 -11.51
N HIS A 74 2.79 0.24 -12.51
CA HIS A 74 2.25 -0.98 -13.12
C HIS A 74 2.19 -2.13 -12.10
N ASN A 75 3.24 -2.28 -11.28
CA ASN A 75 3.32 -3.32 -10.27
C ASN A 75 2.31 -3.12 -9.14
N LEU A 76 1.91 -1.87 -8.86
CA LEU A 76 0.82 -1.57 -7.94
C LEU A 76 -0.45 -2.34 -8.37
N PHE A 77 -0.84 -2.25 -9.63
CA PHE A 77 -2.06 -2.90 -10.11
C PHE A 77 -1.92 -4.42 -10.15
N LEU A 78 -0.76 -4.96 -10.52
CA LEU A 78 -0.51 -6.40 -10.44
C LEU A 78 -0.62 -6.93 -9.00
N ALA A 79 -0.04 -6.20 -8.04
CA ALA A 79 -0.11 -6.54 -6.63
C ALA A 79 -1.55 -6.46 -6.11
N LEU A 80 -2.29 -5.39 -6.44
CA LEU A 80 -3.70 -5.24 -6.07
C LEU A 80 -4.57 -6.33 -6.69
N ALA A 81 -4.32 -6.72 -7.94
CA ALA A 81 -5.01 -7.82 -8.60
C ALA A 81 -4.80 -9.13 -7.85
N ALA A 82 -3.54 -9.50 -7.59
CA ALA A 82 -3.18 -10.73 -6.90
C ALA A 82 -3.77 -10.78 -5.47
N MET A 83 -3.66 -9.68 -4.71
CA MET A 83 -4.24 -9.59 -3.36
C MET A 83 -5.77 -9.59 -3.39
N GLY A 84 -6.39 -8.95 -4.40
CA GLY A 84 -7.83 -8.91 -4.56
C GLY A 84 -8.46 -10.23 -5.00
N LEU A 85 -7.64 -11.14 -5.53
CA LEU A 85 -8.00 -12.52 -5.87
C LEU A 85 -7.61 -13.53 -4.80
N ALA A 86 -7.04 -13.08 -3.67
CA ALA A 86 -6.49 -13.99 -2.66
C ALA A 86 -7.52 -14.97 -2.08
N HIS A 87 -8.79 -14.59 -2.02
CA HIS A 87 -9.85 -15.48 -1.57
C HIS A 87 -10.08 -16.64 -2.55
N GLU A 88 -10.10 -16.35 -3.86
CA GLU A 88 -10.31 -17.35 -4.89
C GLU A 88 -9.08 -18.25 -5.07
N LEU A 89 -7.88 -17.68 -4.96
CA LEU A 89 -6.61 -18.40 -5.18
C LEU A 89 -6.12 -19.17 -3.95
N PHE A 90 -6.35 -18.64 -2.74
CA PHE A 90 -5.75 -19.16 -1.52
C PHE A 90 -6.75 -19.39 -0.38
N GLY A 91 -8.05 -19.11 -0.58
CA GLY A 91 -9.06 -19.17 0.48
C GLY A 91 -8.92 -18.08 1.55
N ALA A 92 -7.98 -17.15 1.39
CA ALA A 92 -7.66 -16.11 2.37
C ALA A 92 -8.36 -14.80 2.03
N TRP A 93 -9.05 -14.22 3.00
CA TRP A 93 -9.66 -12.90 2.84
C TRP A 93 -8.63 -11.79 3.07
N LEU A 94 -8.50 -10.90 2.10
CA LEU A 94 -7.73 -9.66 2.21
C LEU A 94 -8.62 -8.47 1.81
N MET A 95 -8.29 -7.30 2.34
CA MET A 95 -8.84 -6.01 1.94
C MET A 95 -7.69 -5.14 1.41
N PRO A 96 -7.34 -5.28 0.12
CA PRO A 96 -6.22 -4.56 -0.46
C PRO A 96 -6.57 -3.09 -0.67
N VAL A 97 -5.66 -2.20 -0.24
CA VAL A 97 -5.78 -0.75 -0.41
C VAL A 97 -4.51 -0.23 -1.09
N GLY A 98 -4.66 0.26 -2.32
CA GLY A 98 -3.61 0.91 -3.08
C GLY A 98 -3.73 2.43 -3.00
N THR A 99 -2.59 3.12 -2.90
CA THR A 99 -2.53 4.57 -3.00
C THR A 99 -1.56 4.99 -4.10
N MET A 100 -1.89 6.02 -4.88
CA MET A 100 -1.02 6.56 -5.93
C MET A 100 -1.39 8.00 -6.30
N TYR A 101 -0.56 8.65 -7.13
CA TYR A 101 -0.98 9.86 -7.82
C TYR A 101 -1.85 9.52 -9.03
N ASP A 102 -2.95 10.26 -9.21
CA ASP A 102 -3.93 10.06 -10.29
C ASP A 102 -3.30 10.16 -11.69
N GLN A 103 -2.36 11.09 -11.87
CA GLN A 103 -1.55 11.26 -13.09
C GLN A 103 -0.80 9.99 -13.55
N PHE A 104 -0.56 9.04 -12.63
CA PHE A 104 0.15 7.80 -12.93
C PHE A 104 -0.74 6.57 -13.09
N VAL A 105 -2.06 6.71 -12.95
CA VAL A 105 -3.00 5.59 -13.18
C VAL A 105 -2.82 5.01 -14.60
N ALA A 106 -2.64 5.88 -15.60
CA ALA A 106 -2.46 5.47 -16.98
C ALA A 106 -1.20 4.61 -17.21
N ARG A 107 -0.18 4.68 -16.33
CA ARG A 107 1.06 3.88 -16.45
C ARG A 107 0.84 2.39 -16.20
N GLY A 108 -0.28 2.00 -15.59
CA GLY A 108 -0.63 0.61 -15.32
C GLY A 108 -2.04 0.23 -15.75
N LEU A 109 -2.62 0.97 -16.70
CA LEU A 109 -4.03 0.84 -17.10
C LEU A 109 -4.39 -0.56 -17.61
N ASP A 110 -3.47 -1.21 -18.32
CA ASP A 110 -3.69 -2.57 -18.83
C ASP A 110 -3.84 -3.57 -17.68
N ALA A 111 -2.89 -3.59 -16.73
CA ALA A 111 -2.97 -4.43 -15.54
C ALA A 111 -4.22 -4.15 -14.71
N LEU A 112 -4.61 -2.87 -14.56
CA LEU A 112 -5.86 -2.49 -13.90
C LEU A 112 -7.08 -3.09 -14.63
N THR A 113 -7.13 -2.98 -15.95
CA THR A 113 -8.23 -3.51 -16.76
C THR A 113 -8.35 -5.03 -16.64
N TYR A 114 -7.24 -5.75 -16.71
CA TYR A 114 -7.21 -7.19 -16.50
C TYR A 114 -7.61 -7.60 -15.07
N ALA A 115 -7.25 -6.82 -14.05
CA ALA A 115 -7.69 -7.05 -12.68
C ALA A 115 -9.22 -6.98 -12.56
N LEU A 116 -9.84 -5.99 -13.21
CA LEU A 116 -11.30 -5.86 -13.24
C LEU A 116 -11.97 -7.02 -13.99
N TYR A 117 -11.41 -7.46 -15.11
CA TYR A 117 -11.92 -8.64 -15.84
C TYR A 117 -11.83 -9.93 -15.04
N GLN A 118 -10.81 -10.05 -14.19
CA GLN A 118 -10.64 -11.19 -13.28
C GLN A 118 -11.53 -11.09 -12.03
N ASN A 119 -12.33 -10.02 -11.87
CA ASN A 119 -13.13 -9.76 -10.68
C ASN A 119 -12.30 -9.56 -9.39
N ALA A 120 -11.07 -9.04 -9.53
CA ALA A 120 -10.23 -8.70 -8.39
C ALA A 120 -10.88 -7.59 -7.54
N ARG A 121 -10.85 -7.75 -6.20
CA ARG A 121 -11.49 -6.84 -5.26
C ARG A 121 -10.46 -6.04 -4.47
N PHE A 122 -10.39 -4.73 -4.69
CA PHE A 122 -9.48 -3.84 -3.99
C PHE A 122 -10.03 -2.41 -3.95
N ILE A 123 -9.43 -1.58 -3.10
CA ILE A 123 -9.68 -0.14 -3.04
C ILE A 123 -8.47 0.58 -3.62
N LEU A 124 -8.69 1.43 -4.62
CA LEU A 124 -7.67 2.33 -5.13
C LEU A 124 -8.00 3.76 -4.69
N VAL A 125 -7.07 4.42 -4.03
CA VAL A 125 -7.17 5.82 -3.63
C VAL A 125 -6.12 6.60 -4.40
N ALA A 126 -6.55 7.34 -5.40
CA ALA A 126 -5.69 8.27 -6.11
C ALA A 126 -5.81 9.68 -5.50
N THR A 127 -4.78 10.51 -5.66
CA THR A 127 -4.88 11.94 -5.32
C THR A 127 -6.00 12.64 -6.10
N PRO A 128 -6.51 13.78 -5.60
CA PRO A 128 -7.51 14.56 -6.32
C PRO A 128 -7.01 14.95 -7.71
N SER A 129 -7.93 15.08 -8.69
CA SER A 129 -7.56 15.39 -10.07
C SER A 129 -6.66 16.62 -10.16
N GLY A 130 -5.71 16.63 -11.11
CA GLY A 130 -4.70 17.69 -11.32
C GLY A 130 -5.18 19.15 -11.23
N ILE A 131 -6.48 19.41 -11.35
CA ILE A 131 -7.13 20.70 -11.05
C ILE A 131 -6.87 21.17 -9.60
N THR A 132 -6.76 20.25 -8.65
CA THR A 132 -6.54 20.55 -7.21
C THR A 132 -5.06 20.45 -6.83
N LEU A 133 -4.25 19.69 -7.58
CA LEU A 133 -2.79 19.59 -7.46
C LEU A 133 -2.08 20.68 -8.28
N ALA A 134 -2.62 21.90 -8.29
CA ALA A 134 -2.19 23.01 -9.15
C ALA A 134 -0.66 23.31 -9.22
N PRO A 135 0.19 22.97 -8.22
CA PRO A 135 1.65 23.09 -8.38
C PRO A 135 2.33 21.94 -9.14
N GLU A 136 1.69 20.77 -9.28
CA GLU A 136 2.27 19.57 -9.93
C GLU A 136 1.95 19.47 -11.43
N GLY A 137 0.90 20.15 -11.92
CA GLY A 137 0.59 20.26 -13.35
C GLY A 137 -0.90 20.33 -13.70
#